data_AF-A0A959NV08-F1
#
_entry.id   AF-A0A959NV08-F1
#
_cell.length_a   1.000
_cell.length_b   1.000
_cell.length_c   1.000
_cell.angle_alpha   90.00
_cell.angle_beta   90.00
_cell.angle_gamma   90.00
#
_symmetry.space_group_name_H-M   'P 1'
#
loop_
_entity.id
_entity.type
_entity.pdbx_description
1 polymer ?
#
loop_
_entity_poly.entity_id
_entity_poly.type
_entity_poly.pdbx_seq_one_letter_code
_entity_poly.pdbx_strand_id
1 'polypeptide(L)'
;MKNIEIIKNKNYKESSVFMPENLLREARRQKSIKNCNVPKICILDPDGDIVNYLQEKNRITLNKCWACYHTRLYNFKIEDIEFGIIGCAVGGSFAVLLAEQLFVSGCELLISITSAGVIFPPPEGTNYILIKKA
;
A
#
# COMPACT_ATOMS: atom_id res chain seq x y z
N MET A 1 -22.26 20.71 22.71
CA MET A 1 -22.18 19.32 22.18
C MET A 1 -22.14 18.37 23.37
N LYS A 2 -22.97 17.31 23.37
CA LYS A 2 -23.04 16.30 24.44
C LYS A 2 -21.65 15.67 24.67
N ASN A 3 -21.33 15.37 25.92
CA ASN A 3 -20.09 14.70 26.31
C ASN A 3 -20.15 13.23 25.88
N ILE A 4 -19.68 12.91 24.68
CA ILE A 4 -19.73 11.55 24.12
C ILE A 4 -18.54 10.75 24.68
N GLU A 5 -18.82 9.81 25.58
CA GLU A 5 -17.79 9.00 26.28
C GLU A 5 -16.78 8.33 25.34
N ILE A 6 -17.21 7.85 24.17
CA ILE A 6 -16.35 7.13 23.22
C ILE A 6 -15.22 7.99 22.63
N ILE A 7 -15.31 9.32 22.71
CA ILE A 7 -14.28 10.25 22.19
C ILE A 7 -13.44 10.84 23.31
N LYS A 8 -13.81 10.64 24.59
CA LYS A 8 -13.22 11.33 25.75
C LYS A 8 -11.71 11.12 25.89
N ASN A 9 -11.20 9.97 25.44
CA ASN A 9 -9.77 9.63 25.49
C ASN A 9 -9.13 9.54 24.09
N LYS A 10 -9.75 10.12 23.05
CA LYS A 10 -9.18 10.15 21.70
C LYS A 10 -8.36 11.42 21.51
N ASN A 11 -7.11 11.37 21.95
CA ASN A 11 -6.15 12.46 21.79
C ASN A 11 -5.52 12.44 20.39
N TYR A 12 -6.23 12.92 19.37
CA TYR A 12 -5.75 12.87 17.97
C TYR A 12 -4.44 13.65 17.70
N LYS A 13 -4.01 14.53 18.62
CA LYS A 13 -2.75 15.27 18.53
C LYS A 13 -1.59 14.59 19.24
N GLU A 14 -1.86 13.53 20.00
CA GLU A 14 -0.82 12.74 20.66
C GLU A 14 -0.01 11.98 19.62
N SER A 15 1.30 11.86 19.83
CA SER A 15 2.14 11.02 18.99
C SER A 15 1.66 9.57 19.04
N SER A 16 1.56 8.92 17.88
CA SER A 16 1.18 7.51 17.83
C SER A 16 2.22 6.66 18.57
N VAL A 17 1.76 5.80 19.47
CA VAL A 17 2.59 4.73 20.06
C VAL A 17 2.78 3.55 19.09
N PHE A 18 1.90 3.45 18.09
CA PHE A 18 1.98 2.47 17.03
C PHE A 18 2.89 3.00 15.92
N MET A 19 4.12 2.49 15.89
CA MET A 19 5.15 2.84 14.89
C MET A 19 5.35 1.68 13.90
N PRO A 20 5.23 1.91 12.58
CA PRO A 20 5.41 0.88 11.57
C PRO A 20 6.79 0.20 11.62
N GLU A 21 7.83 0.92 12.04
CA GLU A 21 9.20 0.43 12.28
C GLU A 21 9.20 -0.69 13.33
N ASN A 22 8.53 -0.46 14.46
CA ASN A 22 8.43 -1.44 15.53
C ASN A 22 7.66 -2.68 15.06
N LEU A 23 6.55 -2.47 14.33
CA LEU A 23 5.75 -3.56 13.76
C LEU A 23 6.60 -4.42 12.81
N LEU A 24 7.29 -3.80 11.85
CA LEU A 24 8.07 -4.52 10.85
C LEU A 24 9.31 -5.18 11.42
N ARG A 25 9.97 -4.56 12.41
CA ARG A 25 11.08 -5.18 13.13
C ARG A 25 10.65 -6.50 13.76
N GLU A 26 9.55 -6.50 14.52
CA GLU A 26 9.06 -7.71 15.16
C GLU A 26 8.54 -8.73 14.14
N ALA A 27 7.86 -8.29 13.09
CA ALA A 27 7.39 -9.18 12.03
C ALA A 27 8.55 -9.89 11.30
N ARG A 28 9.65 -9.15 11.00
CA ARG A 28 10.86 -9.73 10.42
C ARG A 28 11.48 -10.77 11.34
N ARG A 29 11.61 -10.45 12.63
CA ARG A 29 12.16 -11.36 13.65
C ARG A 29 11.35 -12.65 13.75
N GLN A 30 10.02 -12.56 13.79
CA GLN A 30 9.14 -13.73 13.92
C GLN A 30 9.13 -14.61 12.67
N LYS A 31 9.26 -14.01 11.48
CA LYS A 31 9.22 -14.71 10.19
C LYS A 31 10.60 -15.11 9.65
N SER A 32 11.67 -14.82 10.38
CA SER A 32 13.05 -15.01 9.93
C SER A 32 13.34 -14.34 8.58
N ILE A 33 12.74 -13.16 8.34
CA ILE A 33 12.96 -12.37 7.12
C ILE A 33 14.20 -11.50 7.32
N LYS A 34 15.12 -11.55 6.35
CA LYS A 34 16.33 -10.72 6.37
C LYS A 34 15.97 -9.22 6.37
N ASN A 35 16.85 -8.42 6.95
CA ASN A 35 16.74 -6.97 6.82
C ASN A 35 17.13 -6.58 5.39
N CYS A 36 16.15 -6.30 4.54
CA CYS A 36 16.34 -5.88 3.16
C CYS A 36 15.18 -5.00 2.71
N ASN A 37 15.45 -4.19 1.68
CA ASN A 37 14.50 -3.20 1.19
C ASN A 37 13.52 -3.79 0.19
N VAL A 38 12.33 -3.20 0.14
CA VAL A 38 11.40 -3.36 -1.00
C VAL A 38 11.86 -2.50 -2.18
N PRO A 39 11.27 -2.65 -3.38
CA PRO A 39 11.55 -1.74 -4.49
C PRO A 39 11.26 -0.28 -4.12
N LYS A 40 12.07 0.64 -4.66
CA LYS A 40 11.94 2.08 -4.40
C LYS A 40 10.61 2.67 -4.86
N ILE A 41 10.01 2.08 -5.90
CA ILE A 41 8.70 2.48 -6.41
C ILE A 41 7.73 1.35 -6.14
N CYS A 42 6.67 1.64 -5.37
CA CYS A 42 5.64 0.67 -5.07
C CYS A 42 4.26 1.15 -5.53
N ILE A 43 3.38 0.18 -5.79
CA ILE A 43 2.02 0.38 -6.26
C ILE A 43 1.04 -0.25 -5.27
N LEU A 44 0.00 0.49 -4.90
CA LEU A 44 -1.21 -0.08 -4.33
C LEU A 44 -2.21 -0.29 -5.46
N ASP A 45 -2.68 -1.51 -5.59
CA ASP A 45 -3.72 -1.96 -6.51
C ASP A 45 -4.92 -2.43 -5.65
N PRO A 46 -5.84 -1.52 -5.27
CA PRO A 46 -6.96 -1.88 -4.40
C PRO A 46 -7.88 -2.94 -5.00
N ASP A 47 -8.08 -2.93 -6.32
CA ASP A 47 -8.95 -3.90 -7.00
C ASP A 47 -8.27 -5.26 -7.16
N GLY A 48 -6.93 -5.28 -7.22
CA GLY A 48 -6.12 -6.49 -7.32
C GLY A 48 -6.06 -7.09 -8.72
N ASP A 49 -6.71 -6.46 -9.70
CA ASP A 49 -6.82 -6.93 -11.08
C ASP A 49 -5.48 -6.83 -11.82
N ILE A 50 -4.68 -5.79 -11.56
CA ILE A 50 -3.32 -5.65 -12.11
C ILE A 50 -2.42 -6.77 -11.55
N VAL A 51 -2.47 -7.04 -10.25
CA VAL A 51 -1.72 -8.16 -9.64
C VAL A 51 -2.13 -9.49 -10.27
N ASN A 52 -3.43 -9.75 -10.39
CA ASN A 52 -3.95 -10.97 -10.99
C ASN A 52 -3.47 -11.13 -12.44
N TYR A 53 -3.61 -10.07 -13.25
CA TYR A 53 -3.14 -10.05 -14.63
C TYR A 53 -1.63 -10.37 -14.73
N LEU A 54 -0.80 -9.73 -13.90
CA LEU A 54 0.65 -9.96 -13.93
C LEU A 54 1.03 -11.38 -13.49
N GLN A 55 0.29 -11.96 -12.54
CA GLN A 55 0.46 -13.34 -12.12
C GLN A 55 0.11 -14.33 -13.23
N GLU A 56 -1.04 -14.16 -13.87
CA GLU A 56 -1.47 -15.00 -15.00
C GLU A 56 -0.47 -14.97 -16.16
N LYS A 57 0.18 -13.82 -16.38
CA LYS A 57 1.23 -13.66 -17.40
C LYS A 57 2.61 -14.11 -16.94
N ASN A 58 2.77 -14.61 -15.72
CA ASN A 58 4.05 -14.95 -15.10
C ASN A 58 5.08 -13.80 -15.17
N ARG A 59 4.62 -12.55 -15.07
CA ARG A 59 5.46 -11.34 -15.19
C ARG A 59 5.88 -10.76 -13.84
N ILE A 60 5.70 -11.54 -12.77
CA ILE A 60 5.80 -11.05 -11.41
C ILE A 60 6.34 -12.15 -10.48
N THR A 61 7.05 -11.76 -9.42
CA THR A 61 7.64 -12.66 -8.44
C THR A 61 7.31 -12.22 -7.02
N LEU A 62 7.20 -13.15 -6.08
CA LEU A 62 6.95 -12.81 -4.67
C LEU A 62 8.15 -12.08 -4.07
N ASN A 63 7.93 -10.92 -3.45
CA ASN A 63 8.99 -10.17 -2.76
C ASN A 63 9.34 -10.86 -1.43
N LYS A 64 10.63 -11.15 -1.22
CA LYS A 64 11.13 -11.83 -0.02
C LYS A 64 11.46 -10.88 1.14
N CYS A 65 11.50 -9.58 0.89
CA CYS A 65 11.80 -8.52 1.86
C CYS A 65 10.55 -7.96 2.54
N TRP A 66 9.36 -8.26 2.04
CA TRP A 66 8.10 -7.79 2.60
C TRP A 66 7.72 -8.57 3.84
N ALA A 67 7.67 -7.88 4.98
CA ALA A 67 7.45 -8.51 6.28
C ALA A 67 6.00 -8.45 6.78
N CYS A 68 5.10 -7.71 6.13
CA CYS A 68 3.69 -7.64 6.54
C CYS A 68 3.04 -9.03 6.53
N TYR A 69 2.13 -9.27 7.48
CA TYR A 69 1.42 -10.54 7.62
C TYR A 69 0.18 -10.65 6.74
N HIS A 70 -0.55 -9.56 6.54
CA HIS A 70 -1.86 -9.59 5.90
C HIS A 70 -1.80 -9.48 4.38
N THR A 71 -0.65 -9.10 3.82
CA THR A 71 -0.51 -8.87 2.38
C THR A 71 0.75 -9.50 1.83
N ARG A 72 0.70 -9.76 0.53
CA ARG A 72 1.86 -10.11 -0.26
C ARG A 72 2.28 -8.88 -1.05
N LEU A 73 3.59 -8.67 -1.12
CA LEU A 73 4.19 -7.74 -2.06
C LEU A 73 4.82 -8.57 -3.16
N TYR A 74 4.70 -8.07 -4.38
CA TYR A 74 5.24 -8.72 -5.54
C TYR A 74 6.15 -7.77 -6.32
N ASN A 75 7.23 -8.30 -6.91
CA ASN A 75 8.15 -7.56 -7.77
C ASN A 75 7.86 -7.84 -9.24
N PHE A 76 7.79 -6.79 -10.03
CA PHE A 76 7.78 -6.86 -11.49
C PHE A 76 8.62 -5.74 -12.10
N LYS A 77 8.86 -5.83 -13.40
CA LYS A 77 9.61 -4.81 -14.15
C LYS A 77 8.81 -4.28 -15.34
N ILE A 78 8.89 -2.97 -15.54
CA ILE A 78 8.53 -2.32 -16.80
C ILE A 78 9.82 -1.70 -17.31
N GLU A 79 10.28 -2.14 -18.50
CA GLU A 79 11.61 -1.80 -19.01
C GLU A 79 12.68 -2.13 -17.95
N ASP A 80 13.52 -1.16 -17.59
CA ASP A 80 14.59 -1.33 -16.59
C ASP A 80 14.18 -0.92 -15.16
N ILE A 81 12.92 -0.52 -14.95
CA ILE A 81 12.43 -0.04 -13.66
C ILE A 81 11.76 -1.19 -12.90
N GLU A 82 12.25 -1.47 -11.68
CA GLU A 82 11.64 -2.44 -10.76
C GLU A 82 10.57 -1.79 -9.90
N PHE A 83 9.42 -2.45 -9.82
CA PHE A 83 8.26 -2.02 -9.03
C PHE A 83 7.88 -3.09 -8.01
N GLY A 84 7.45 -2.63 -6.84
CA GLY A 84 6.66 -3.44 -5.91
C GLY A 84 5.17 -3.23 -6.14
N ILE A 85 4.33 -4.24 -6.02
CA ILE A 85 2.87 -4.09 -6.08
C ILE A 85 2.17 -4.94 -5.01
N ILE A 86 1.21 -4.31 -4.33
CA ILE A 86 0.31 -4.95 -3.36
C ILE A 86 -1.11 -4.86 -3.91
N GLY A 87 -1.74 -6.01 -4.11
CA GLY A 87 -3.14 -6.13 -4.52
C GLY A 87 -4.10 -6.08 -3.32
N CYS A 88 -5.39 -5.88 -3.60
CA CYS A 88 -6.47 -5.92 -2.61
C CYS A 88 -6.28 -4.95 -1.43
N ALA A 89 -5.65 -3.80 -1.67
CA ALA A 89 -5.39 -2.75 -0.68
C ALA A 89 -6.63 -1.86 -0.39
N VAL A 90 -7.80 -2.47 -0.22
CA VAL A 90 -9.09 -1.76 -0.08
C VAL A 90 -9.26 -1.14 1.31
N GLY A 91 -9.71 0.12 1.35
CA GLY A 91 -10.09 0.84 2.56
C GLY A 91 -9.00 1.79 3.07
N GLY A 92 -9.38 3.04 3.34
CA GLY A 92 -8.44 4.13 3.61
C GLY A 92 -7.47 3.84 4.76
N SER A 93 -7.96 3.35 5.90
CA SER A 93 -7.09 3.04 7.05
C SER A 93 -6.09 1.91 6.75
N PHE A 94 -6.51 0.92 5.96
CA PHE A 94 -5.64 -0.20 5.59
C PHE A 94 -4.60 0.22 4.55
N ALA A 95 -5.01 0.99 3.54
CA ALA A 95 -4.09 1.55 2.55
C ALA A 95 -3.00 2.43 3.19
N VAL A 96 -3.37 3.26 4.18
CA VAL A 96 -2.41 4.07 4.95
C VAL A 96 -1.43 3.17 5.71
N LEU A 97 -1.93 2.14 6.42
CA LEU A 97 -1.08 1.19 7.13
C LEU A 97 -0.10 0.45 6.20
N LEU A 98 -0.52 0.10 4.98
CA LEU A 98 0.35 -0.50 3.98
C LEU A 98 1.39 0.50 3.45
N ALA A 99 0.97 1.73 3.19
CA ALA A 99 1.85 2.81 2.73
C ALA A 99 2.98 3.07 3.74
N GLU A 100 2.63 3.26 5.01
CA GLU A 100 3.60 3.48 6.08
C GLU A 100 4.61 2.32 6.19
N GLN A 101 4.14 1.08 6.12
CA GLN A 101 5.02 -0.09 6.11
C GLN A 101 5.93 -0.16 4.86
N LEU A 102 5.44 0.26 3.70
CA LEU A 102 6.25 0.33 2.48
C LEU A 102 7.37 1.37 2.61
N PHE A 103 7.06 2.58 3.09
CA PHE A 103 8.05 3.64 3.30
C PHE A 103 9.13 3.22 4.30
N VAL A 104 8.73 2.65 5.44
CA VAL A 104 9.68 2.10 6.41
C VAL A 104 10.52 0.95 5.84
N SER A 105 10.00 0.22 4.85
CA SER A 105 10.72 -0.86 4.18
C SER A 105 11.61 -0.40 3.02
N GLY A 106 11.76 0.92 2.80
CA GLY A 106 12.64 1.49 1.78
C GLY A 106 11.96 1.94 0.49
N CYS A 107 10.62 1.98 0.44
CA CYS A 107 9.90 2.65 -0.65
C CYS A 107 10.17 4.17 -0.60
N GLU A 108 10.36 4.78 -1.77
CA GLU A 108 10.59 6.23 -1.95
C GLU A 108 9.41 6.90 -2.69
N LEU A 109 8.71 6.15 -3.54
CA LEU A 109 7.52 6.61 -4.27
C LEU A 109 6.40 5.56 -4.21
N LEU A 110 5.23 5.97 -3.73
CA LEU A 110 4.03 5.14 -3.71
C LEU A 110 2.98 5.68 -4.69
N ILE A 111 2.47 4.82 -5.57
CA ILE A 111 1.41 5.12 -6.52
C ILE A 111 0.17 4.29 -6.16
N SER A 112 -0.97 4.93 -5.92
CA SER A 112 -2.23 4.20 -5.77
C SER A 112 -2.98 4.24 -7.10
N ILE A 113 -3.25 3.08 -7.69
CA ILE A 113 -4.04 2.95 -8.91
C ILE A 113 -5.35 2.28 -8.50
N THR A 114 -6.46 3.01 -8.56
CA THR A 114 -7.77 2.55 -8.06
C THR A 114 -8.86 2.85 -9.07
N SER A 115 -9.94 2.08 -9.03
CA SER A 115 -11.21 2.48 -9.63
C SER A 115 -11.94 3.51 -8.76
N ALA A 116 -12.85 4.27 -9.37
CA ALA A 116 -13.74 5.20 -8.70
C ALA A 116 -15.06 5.34 -9.47
N GLY A 117 -16.14 5.59 -8.74
CA GLY A 117 -17.42 5.97 -9.36
C GLY A 117 -17.33 7.36 -9.99
N VAL A 118 -18.00 7.54 -11.13
CA VAL A 118 -18.02 8.81 -11.87
C VAL A 118 -19.27 9.60 -11.49
N ILE A 119 -19.08 10.78 -10.89
CA ILE A 119 -20.17 11.74 -10.62
C ILE A 119 -20.38 12.67 -11.82
N PHE A 120 -19.29 13.16 -12.40
CA PHE A 120 -19.30 14.02 -13.59
C PHE A 120 -18.62 13.28 -14.74
N PRO A 121 -19.31 13.02 -15.86
CA PRO A 121 -18.72 12.31 -16.99
C PRO A 121 -17.46 13.01 -17.50
N PRO A 122 -16.33 12.28 -17.63
CA PRO A 122 -15.14 12.83 -18.26
C PRO A 122 -15.35 12.96 -19.78
N PRO A 123 -14.46 13.67 -20.49
CA PRO A 123 -14.46 13.69 -21.95
C PRO A 123 -14.49 12.28 -22.55
N GLU A 124 -15.11 12.15 -23.73
CA GLU A 124 -15.18 10.88 -24.46
C GLU A 124 -13.76 10.32 -24.71
N GLY A 125 -13.61 9.00 -24.52
CA GLY A 125 -12.32 8.31 -24.66
C GLY A 125 -11.38 8.42 -23.46
N THR A 126 -11.82 8.99 -22.33
CA THR A 126 -11.01 9.03 -21.10
C THR A 126 -10.92 7.63 -20.46
N ASN A 127 -9.73 7.05 -20.44
CA ASN A 127 -9.46 5.74 -19.81
C ASN A 127 -8.95 5.86 -18.36
N TYR A 128 -8.23 6.94 -18.03
CA TYR A 128 -7.61 7.16 -16.73
C TYR A 128 -7.72 8.62 -16.30
N ILE A 129 -7.85 8.86 -15.00
CA ILE A 129 -7.93 10.20 -14.41
C ILE A 129 -6.88 10.32 -13.31
N LEU A 130 -6.07 11.38 -13.37
CA LEU A 130 -5.13 11.70 -12.31
C LEU A 130 -5.86 12.36 -11.13
N ILE A 131 -5.71 11.79 -9.94
CA ILE A 131 -6.16 12.40 -8.70
C ILE A 131 -5.26 13.61 -8.40
N LYS A 132 -5.77 14.82 -8.65
CA LYS A 132 -5.05 16.07 -8.34
C LYS A 132 -5.15 16.46 -6.87
N LYS A 133 -6.21 16.01 -6.20
CA LYS A 133 -6.49 16.31 -4.79
C LYS A 133 -7.33 15.19 -4.18
N ALA A 134 -6.98 14.81 -2.95
CA ALA A 134 -7.75 13.95 -2.07
C ALA A 134 -8.26 14.77 -0.88
#